data_AF-A0AA88YVD8-F1
#
_entry.id   AF-A0AA88YVD8-F1
#
_cell.length_a   1.000
_cell.length_b   1.000
_cell.length_c   1.000
_cell.angle_alpha   90.00
_cell.angle_beta   90.00
_cell.angle_gamma   90.00
#
_symmetry.space_group_name_H-M   'P 1'
#
loop_
_entity.id
_entity.type
_entity.pdbx_description
1 polymer ?
#
loop_
_entity_poly.entity_id
_entity_poly.type
_entity_poly.pdbx_seq_one_letter_code
_entity_poly.pdbx_strand_id
1 'polypeptide(L)'
;MYFSDSNKQNTSYWIGGNDIEAERHFVWVGTGSDLAYNRWYPGQPDAASYKQDCIEMYGRDNFEWHDVGCEAKNYFIYETK
;
A
#
# COMPACT_ATOMS: atom_id res chain seq x y z
N MET A 1 -8.43 -5.36 -10.28
CA MET A 1 -9.71 -5.36 -9.54
C MET A 1 -10.46 -4.11 -9.96
N TYR A 2 -11.62 -4.23 -10.60
CA TYR A 2 -12.43 -3.07 -11.00
C TYR A 2 -13.62 -2.96 -10.05
N PHE A 3 -13.77 -1.80 -9.40
CA PHE A 3 -14.90 -1.53 -8.53
C PHE A 3 -15.79 -0.48 -9.20
N SER A 4 -17.03 -0.89 -9.54
CA SER A 4 -18.04 0.00 -10.15
C SER A 4 -18.78 0.87 -9.12
N ASP A 5 -18.47 0.71 -7.84
CA ASP A 5 -19.06 1.49 -6.75
C ASP A 5 -18.22 2.75 -6.49
N SER A 6 -18.84 3.92 -6.65
CA SER A 6 -18.21 5.23 -6.45
C SER A 6 -17.64 5.41 -5.04
N ASN A 7 -18.21 4.74 -4.03
CA ASN A 7 -17.67 4.80 -2.67
C ASN A 7 -16.28 4.19 -2.59
N LYS A 8 -16.02 3.13 -3.36
CA LYS A 8 -14.72 2.46 -3.39
C LYS A 8 -13.66 3.28 -4.11
N GLN A 9 -14.05 4.18 -5.02
CA GLN A 9 -13.12 5.11 -5.66
C GLN A 9 -12.60 6.20 -4.73
N ASN A 10 -13.19 6.41 -3.55
CA ASN A 10 -12.70 7.39 -2.58
C ASN A 10 -12.19 6.75 -1.29
N THR A 11 -11.82 5.48 -1.35
CA THR A 11 -11.41 4.69 -0.19
C THR A 11 -9.96 4.25 -0.34
N SER A 12 -9.20 4.34 0.76
CA SER A 12 -7.86 3.77 0.88
C SER A 12 -7.93 2.44 1.63
N TYR A 13 -7.13 1.48 1.17
CA TYR A 13 -7.06 0.14 1.72
C TYR A 13 -5.62 -0.22 2.05
N TRP A 14 -5.34 -0.53 3.31
CA TRP A 14 -4.10 -1.16 3.70
C TRP A 14 -3.94 -2.53 3.06
N ILE A 15 -2.74 -2.77 2.54
CA ILE A 15 -2.27 -4.10 2.15
C ILE A 15 -1.05 -4.47 3.00
N GLY A 16 -0.73 -5.75 3.09
CA GLY A 16 0.26 -6.25 4.05
C GLY A 16 1.72 -5.94 3.73
N GLY A 17 2.02 -4.99 2.86
CA GLY A 17 3.39 -4.63 2.45
C GLY A 17 3.90 -3.45 3.28
N ASN A 18 5.18 -3.48 3.62
CA ASN A 18 5.84 -2.45 4.44
C ASN A 18 7.36 -2.50 4.26
N ASP A 19 8.07 -1.42 4.58
CA ASP A 19 9.53 -1.34 4.64
C ASP A 19 10.05 -0.77 5.97
N ILE A 20 9.26 -0.92 7.04
CA ILE A 20 9.52 -0.46 8.42
C ILE A 20 10.92 -0.84 8.92
N GLU A 21 11.41 -2.02 8.55
CA GLU A 21 12.72 -2.53 9.00
C GLU A 21 13.90 -1.92 8.21
N ALA A 22 13.68 -1.57 6.95
CA ALA A 22 14.70 -1.08 6.05
C ALA A 22 14.06 -0.28 4.90
N GLU A 23 14.17 1.03 4.97
CA GLU A 23 13.73 1.99 3.94
C GLU A 23 14.05 1.49 2.51
N ARG A 24 13.03 1.47 1.65
CA ARG A 24 13.02 0.96 0.26
C ARG A 24 13.16 -0.56 0.11
N HIS A 25 13.11 -1.32 1.19
CA HIS A 25 13.10 -2.77 1.19
C HIS A 25 11.74 -3.30 1.68
N PHE A 26 10.78 -3.33 0.75
CA PHE A 26 9.42 -3.75 1.04
C PHE A 26 9.27 -5.27 1.17
N VAL A 27 8.60 -5.70 2.24
CA VAL A 27 8.29 -7.09 2.56
C VAL A 27 6.81 -7.29 2.85
N TRP A 28 6.31 -8.49 2.57
CA TRP A 28 4.95 -8.88 2.95
C TRP A 28 4.92 -9.45 4.36
N VAL A 29 4.10 -8.87 5.26
CA VAL A 29 3.98 -9.32 6.67
C VAL A 29 3.55 -10.79 6.79
N GLY A 30 2.73 -11.29 5.85
CA GLY A 30 2.20 -12.65 5.91
C GLY A 30 3.22 -13.76 5.61
N THR A 31 4.26 -13.46 4.81
CA THR A 31 5.23 -14.45 4.32
C THR A 31 6.67 -14.10 4.68
N GLY A 32 6.95 -12.83 4.97
CA GLY A 32 8.31 -12.28 5.10
C GLY A 32 9.07 -12.19 3.77
N SER A 33 8.40 -12.41 2.63
CA SER A 33 9.04 -12.38 1.32
C SER A 33 9.14 -10.97 0.76
N ASP A 34 10.21 -10.72 0.01
CA ASP A 34 10.43 -9.46 -0.71
C ASP A 34 9.30 -9.16 -1.71
N LEU A 35 9.06 -7.87 -1.92
CA LEU A 35 8.10 -7.36 -2.87
C LEU A 35 8.58 -7.54 -4.32
N ALA A 36 8.24 -8.68 -4.94
CA ALA A 36 8.63 -8.96 -6.34
C ALA A 36 7.75 -8.25 -7.38
N TYR A 37 6.45 -8.09 -7.11
CA TYR A 37 5.52 -7.36 -7.96
C TYR A 37 5.11 -6.06 -7.28
N ASN A 38 5.05 -4.97 -8.04
CA ASN A 38 4.54 -3.72 -7.55
C ASN A 38 3.59 -3.05 -8.54
N ARG A 39 2.72 -2.19 -8.00
CA ARG A 39 1.80 -1.35 -8.76
C ARG A 39 1.78 0.07 -8.19
N TRP A 40 2.97 0.60 -7.94
CA TRP A 40 3.14 1.95 -7.42
C TRP A 40 2.46 2.97 -8.31
N TYR A 41 1.83 3.96 -7.67
CA TYR A 41 1.42 5.18 -8.34
C TYR A 41 2.66 5.89 -8.89
N PRO A 42 2.59 6.54 -10.07
CA PRO A 42 3.74 7.27 -10.62
C PRO A 42 4.34 8.26 -9.60
N GLY A 43 5.61 8.04 -9.25
CA GLY A 43 6.32 8.84 -8.25
C GLY A 43 6.41 8.22 -6.85
N GLN A 44 5.79 7.06 -6.63
CA GLN A 44 5.89 6.27 -5.41
C GLN A 44 6.81 5.04 -5.60
N PRO A 45 7.47 4.54 -4.53
CA PRO A 45 7.58 5.16 -3.21
C PRO A 45 8.38 6.46 -3.31
N ASP A 46 7.91 7.53 -2.67
CA ASP A 46 8.57 8.82 -2.73
C ASP A 46 9.68 8.91 -1.68
N ALA A 47 10.83 9.49 -2.05
CA ALA A 47 11.97 9.61 -1.15
C ALA A 47 11.83 10.76 -0.14
N ALA A 48 10.69 11.47 -0.12
CA ALA A 48 10.56 12.73 0.59
C ALA A 48 10.23 12.54 2.06
N SER A 49 9.82 11.35 2.46
CA SER A 49 9.37 11.07 3.83
C SER A 49 9.85 9.71 4.33
N TYR A 50 10.96 9.69 5.08
CA TYR A 50 11.48 8.55 5.87
C TYR A 50 10.56 8.08 7.02
N LYS A 51 9.25 8.28 6.88
CA LYS A 51 8.20 7.95 7.86
C LYS A 51 6.95 7.40 7.17
N GLN A 52 7.06 7.08 5.89
CA GLN A 52 6.05 6.40 5.11
C GLN A 52 6.64 5.01 4.94
N ASP A 53 6.09 4.05 5.69
CA ASP A 53 6.62 2.69 5.73
C ASP A 53 5.54 1.64 5.41
N CYS A 54 4.33 2.08 5.07
CA CYS A 54 3.14 1.25 4.93
C CYS A 54 2.46 1.47 3.58
N ILE A 55 2.04 0.37 2.94
CA ILE A 55 1.45 0.43 1.61
C ILE A 55 -0.07 0.50 1.67
N GLU A 56 -0.64 1.57 1.10
CA GLU A 56 -2.08 1.64 0.79
C GLU A 56 -2.37 1.47 -0.70
N MET A 57 -3.52 0.89 -1.03
CA MET A 57 -4.17 0.98 -2.33
C MET A 57 -5.19 2.12 -2.29
N TYR A 58 -5.02 3.13 -3.13
CA TYR A 58 -5.95 4.26 -3.16
C TYR A 58 -6.94 4.15 -4.32
N GLY A 59 -8.23 4.15 -4.00
CA GLY A 59 -9.29 3.98 -5.00
C GLY A 59 -9.33 5.05 -6.08
N ARG A 60 -8.93 6.29 -5.77
CA ARG A 60 -8.93 7.40 -6.76
C ARG A 60 -7.87 7.21 -7.82
N ASP A 61 -6.76 6.59 -7.43
CA ASP A 61 -5.60 6.37 -8.27
C ASP A 61 -5.64 4.96 -8.88
N ASN A 62 -6.83 4.53 -9.30
CA ASN A 62 -7.08 3.22 -9.91
C ASN A 62 -6.53 2.04 -9.08
N PHE A 63 -6.53 2.17 -7.75
CA PHE A 63 -5.99 1.19 -6.81
C PHE A 63 -4.49 0.92 -7.01
N GLU A 64 -3.75 1.92 -7.47
CA GLU A 64 -2.30 1.97 -7.43
C GLU A 64 -1.82 2.23 -6.00
N TRP A 65 -0.56 1.92 -5.77
CA TRP A 65 0.00 1.83 -4.42
C TRP A 65 0.70 3.12 -4.05
N HIS A 66 0.49 3.54 -2.81
CA HIS A 66 1.15 4.67 -2.22
C HIS A 66 1.90 4.18 -0.99
N ASP A 67 3.09 4.72 -0.81
CA ASP A 67 3.80 4.60 0.44
C ASP A 67 3.35 5.76 1.34
N VAL A 68 2.79 5.42 2.50
CA VAL A 68 2.17 6.38 3.40
C VAL A 68 2.51 6.05 4.86
N GLY A 69 2.35 7.05 5.72
CA GLY A 69 2.59 6.86 7.15
C GLY A 69 1.60 5.85 7.73
N CYS A 70 2.12 4.87 8.47
CA CYS A 70 1.34 3.77 9.06
C CYS A 70 0.22 4.23 10.02
N GLU A 71 0.25 5.49 10.47
CA GLU A 71 -0.76 6.10 11.34
C GLU A 71 -2.06 6.50 10.60
N ALA A 72 -2.12 6.35 9.27
CA ALA A 72 -3.32 6.63 8.49
C ALA A 72 -4.47 5.66 8.82
N LYS A 73 -5.69 6.21 8.85
CA LYS A 73 -6.91 5.45 9.17
C LYS A 73 -7.55 4.92 7.89
N ASN A 74 -7.10 3.75 7.44
CA ASN A 74 -7.62 3.08 6.24
C ASN A 74 -8.34 1.78 6.58
N TYR A 75 -9.12 1.28 5.62
CA TYR A 75 -9.68 -0.07 5.71
C TYR A 75 -8.59 -1.10 5.46
N PHE A 76 -8.74 -2.33 5.93
CA PHE A 76 -7.73 -3.38 5.72
C PHE A 76 -8.26 -4.42 4.73
N ILE A 77 -7.40 -4.81 3.79
CA ILE A 77 -7.58 -6.05 3.02
C ILE A 77 -6.62 -7.08 3.62
N TYR A 78 -7.15 -8.23 4.01
CA TYR A 78 -6.37 -9.35 4.52
C TYR A 78 -6.57 -10.58 3.64
N GLU A 79 -5.52 -11.39 3.53
CA GLU A 79 -5.59 -12.69 2.89
C GLU A 79 -5.93 -13.75 3.94
N THR A 80 -6.81 -14.69 3.59
CA THR A 80 -7.10 -15.89 4.38
C THR A 80 -6.49 -17.10 3.69
N LYS A 81 -5.91 -18.03 4.45
CA LYS A 81 -5.52 -19.35 3.94
C LYS A 81 -6.72 -20.24 3.65
#